data_AF-A0A842SQY2-F1
#
_entry.id   AF-A0A842SQY2-F1
#
_cell.length_a   1.000
_cell.length_b   1.000
_cell.length_c   1.000
_cell.angle_alpha   90.00
_cell.angle_beta   90.00
_cell.angle_gamma   90.00
#
_symmetry.space_group_name_H-M   'P 1'
#
loop_
_entity.id
_entity.type
_entity.pdbx_description
1 polymer ?
#
loop_
_entity_poly.entity_id
_entity_poly.type
_entity_poly.pdbx_seq_one_letter_code
_entity_poly.pdbx_strand_id
1 'polypeptide(L)'
;MEARLKQIIRDSFPELLRFDFSVEYDKLNDSFAETWQIGVSSYIFALDESFREAEEDVVIGLLVHELSHISQDLGLTGLEARVDGFLNENFSRYSLLDERNADLTAVIRGYGMNLLKLMRYLEKNYPSYETEGLSVSELEILLGIH
;
A
#
# COMPACT_ATOMS: atom_id res chain seq x y z
N MET A 1 -0.87 7.59 14.65
CA MET A 1 -1.05 7.24 13.23
C MET A 1 -2.39 7.75 12.65
N GLU A 2 -3.54 7.52 13.28
CA GLU A 2 -4.86 7.89 12.70
C GLU A 2 -5.00 9.34 12.21
N ALA A 3 -4.56 10.33 12.99
CA ALA A 3 -4.63 11.74 12.57
C ALA A 3 -3.78 12.01 11.31
N ARG A 4 -2.63 11.33 11.20
CA ARG A 4 -1.75 11.40 10.03
C ARG A 4 -2.39 10.74 8.82
N LEU A 5 -3.01 9.57 9.00
CA LEU A 5 -3.74 8.87 7.93
C LEU A 5 -4.87 9.75 7.36
N LYS A 6 -5.67 10.37 8.24
CA LYS A 6 -6.72 11.32 7.81
C LYS A 6 -6.16 12.50 7.01
N GLN A 7 -4.98 12.99 7.40
CA GLN A 7 -4.30 14.04 6.65
C GLN A 7 -3.84 13.56 5.26
N ILE A 8 -3.20 12.39 5.18
CA ILE A 8 -2.75 11.78 3.92
C ILE A 8 -3.93 11.61 2.95
N ILE A 9 -5.05 11.05 3.43
CA ILE A 9 -6.25 10.86 2.62
C ILE A 9 -6.77 12.20 2.10
N ARG A 10 -6.90 13.20 2.97
CA ARG A 10 -7.42 14.51 2.57
C ARG A 10 -6.53 15.20 1.53
N ASP A 11 -5.22 15.13 1.72
CA ASP A 11 -4.28 15.92 0.93
C ASP A 11 -3.92 15.20 -0.40
N SER A 12 -3.92 13.86 -0.41
CA SER A 12 -3.42 13.08 -1.54
C SER A 12 -4.36 11.99 -2.07
N PHE A 13 -5.40 11.56 -1.34
CA PHE A 13 -6.39 10.58 -1.82
C PHE A 13 -7.83 11.08 -1.60
N PRO A 14 -8.21 12.26 -2.12
CA PRO A 14 -9.48 12.91 -1.81
C PRO A 14 -10.72 12.06 -2.17
N GLU A 15 -10.61 11.17 -3.16
CA GLU A 15 -11.61 10.17 -3.52
C GLU A 15 -11.97 9.19 -2.40
N LEU A 16 -11.06 9.02 -1.43
CA LEU A 16 -11.23 8.14 -0.28
C LEU A 16 -11.88 8.85 0.92
N LEU A 17 -12.10 10.17 0.88
CA LEU A 17 -12.66 10.94 2.00
C LEU A 17 -14.06 10.50 2.47
N ARG A 18 -14.79 9.76 1.63
CA ARG A 18 -16.12 9.22 1.96
C ARG A 18 -16.08 7.96 2.82
N PHE A 19 -14.89 7.41 3.07
CA PHE A 19 -14.69 6.21 3.87
C PHE A 19 -14.04 6.57 5.21
N ASP A 20 -14.41 5.82 6.23
CA ASP A 20 -13.75 5.83 7.53
C ASP A 20 -12.58 4.84 7.51
N PHE A 21 -11.45 5.22 8.09
CA PHE A 21 -10.26 4.38 8.16
C PHE A 21 -9.76 4.28 9.60
N SER A 22 -9.37 3.07 9.99
CA SER A 22 -8.62 2.80 11.22
C SER A 22 -7.37 1.99 10.92
N VAL A 23 -6.38 2.12 11.81
CA VAL A 23 -5.14 1.33 11.76
C VAL A 23 -5.06 0.49 13.01
N GLU A 24 -4.86 -0.80 12.84
CA GLU A 24 -4.59 -1.72 13.93
C GLU A 24 -3.31 -2.52 13.68
N TYR A 25 -2.80 -3.12 14.74
CA TYR A 25 -1.62 -3.97 14.68
C TYR A 25 -2.01 -5.35 15.17
N ASP A 26 -1.89 -6.34 14.30
CA ASP A 26 -2.21 -7.74 14.58
C ASP A 26 -1.06 -8.63 14.11
N LYS A 27 -1.08 -9.90 14.51
CA LYS A 27 -0.11 -10.88 14.03
C LYS A 27 -0.57 -11.44 12.69
N LEU A 28 0.12 -11.05 11.62
CA LEU A 28 -0.12 -11.55 10.28
C LEU A 28 0.84 -12.72 9.98
N ASN A 29 0.43 -13.65 9.11
CA ASN A 29 1.24 -14.85 8.84
C ASN A 29 2.10 -14.70 7.57
N ASP A 30 1.52 -14.19 6.48
CA ASP A 30 2.14 -14.20 5.15
C ASP A 30 2.18 -12.80 4.49
N SER A 31 1.81 -11.76 5.24
CA SER A 31 1.67 -10.38 4.76
C SER A 31 2.18 -9.38 5.81
N PHE A 32 2.57 -8.17 5.37
CA PHE A 32 2.95 -7.08 6.27
C PHE A 32 1.80 -6.12 6.55
N ALA A 33 0.83 -6.08 5.66
CA ALA A 33 -0.42 -5.36 5.83
C ALA A 33 -1.55 -6.16 5.18
N GLU A 34 -2.75 -6.02 5.75
CA GLU A 34 -3.99 -6.41 5.11
C GLU A 34 -4.99 -5.27 5.23
N THR A 35 -5.76 -5.08 4.16
CA THR A 35 -6.83 -4.10 4.09
C THR A 35 -8.16 -4.82 4.03
N TRP A 36 -9.04 -4.56 5.01
CA TRP A 36 -10.39 -5.13 5.00
C TRP A 36 -11.46 -4.05 4.99
N GLN A 37 -12.50 -4.26 4.17
CA GLN A 37 -13.68 -3.41 4.18
C GLN A 37 -14.71 -3.94 5.18
N ILE A 38 -15.15 -3.10 6.11
CA ILE A 38 -16.25 -3.36 7.03
C ILE A 38 -17.50 -2.63 6.55
N GLY A 39 -18.48 -3.40 6.08
CA GLY A 39 -19.71 -2.85 5.52
C GLY A 39 -19.45 -2.10 4.22
N VAL A 40 -20.05 -0.92 4.06
CA VAL A 40 -20.00 -0.15 2.79
C VAL A 40 -19.07 1.05 2.83
N SER A 41 -18.68 1.51 4.01
CA SER A 41 -18.05 2.83 4.18
C SER A 41 -16.84 2.83 5.11
N SER A 42 -16.36 1.68 5.57
CA SER A 42 -15.26 1.62 6.54
C SER A 42 -14.19 0.64 6.09
N TYR A 43 -12.93 1.01 6.27
CA TYR A 43 -11.77 0.18 6.02
C TYR A 43 -10.91 0.08 7.29
N ILE A 44 -10.34 -1.10 7.51
CA ILE A 44 -9.32 -1.35 8.52
C ILE A 44 -8.03 -1.70 7.80
N PHE A 45 -6.96 -0.99 8.13
CA PHE A 45 -5.59 -1.39 7.84
C PHE A 45 -5.05 -2.17 9.04
N ALA A 46 -4.91 -3.48 8.92
CA ALA A 46 -4.11 -4.25 9.86
C ALA A 46 -2.68 -4.30 9.38
N LEU A 47 -1.78 -3.82 10.22
CA LEU A 47 -0.35 -3.93 10.01
C LEU A 47 0.18 -5.05 10.88
N ASP A 48 1.18 -5.78 10.38
CA ASP A 48 1.82 -6.80 11.20
C ASP A 48 2.45 -6.19 12.47
N GLU A 49 2.41 -6.93 13.58
CA GLU A 49 2.93 -6.48 14.87
C GLU A 49 4.41 -6.06 14.81
N SER A 50 5.18 -6.60 13.86
CA SER A 50 6.58 -6.21 13.64
C SER A 50 6.76 -4.76 13.19
N PHE A 51 5.73 -4.11 12.65
CA PHE A 51 5.74 -2.70 12.28
C PHE A 51 5.39 -1.75 13.43
N ARG A 52 5.06 -2.28 14.62
CA ARG A 52 4.66 -1.45 15.77
C ARG A 52 5.74 -0.46 16.19
N GLU A 53 7.01 -0.87 16.09
CA GLU A 53 8.19 -0.07 16.44
C GLU A 53 8.93 0.48 15.21
N ALA A 54 8.37 0.33 14.01
CA ALA A 54 8.95 0.88 12.80
C ALA A 54 8.87 2.42 12.81
N GLU A 55 9.80 3.08 12.12
CA GLU A 55 9.77 4.54 11.97
C GLU A 55 8.46 5.00 11.32
N GLU A 56 7.91 6.15 11.74
CA GLU A 56 6.63 6.67 11.22
C GLU A 56 6.63 6.72 9.68
N ASP A 57 7.74 7.10 9.06
CA ASP A 57 7.85 7.20 7.61
C ASP A 57 7.77 5.84 6.89
N VAL A 58 8.23 4.76 7.53
CA VAL A 58 8.11 3.39 7.02
C VAL A 58 6.65 2.96 7.06
N VAL A 59 5.97 3.21 8.18
CA VAL A 59 4.54 2.91 8.33
C VAL A 59 3.70 3.73 7.36
N ILE A 60 4.03 5.01 7.15
CA ILE A 60 3.39 5.83 6.13
C ILE A 60 3.59 5.21 4.74
N GLY A 61 4.81 4.75 4.42
CA GLY A 61 5.11 4.07 3.16
C GLY A 61 4.19 2.87 2.91
N LEU A 62 3.96 2.06 3.95
CA LEU A 62 3.07 0.90 3.88
C LEU A 62 1.61 1.33 3.69
N LEU A 63 1.14 2.31 4.47
CA LEU A 63 -0.24 2.80 4.37
C LEU A 63 -0.55 3.44 3.01
N VAL A 64 0.38 4.19 2.41
CA VAL A 64 0.13 4.81 1.09
C VAL A 64 0.15 3.81 -0.05
N HIS A 65 0.88 2.70 0.10
CA HIS A 65 0.82 1.58 -0.82
C HIS A 65 -0.58 0.94 -0.78
N GLU A 66 -1.08 0.60 0.41
CA GLU A 66 -2.44 0.06 0.58
C GLU A 66 -3.54 1.03 0.11
N LEU A 67 -3.43 2.32 0.43
CA LEU A 67 -4.37 3.33 -0.09
C LEU A 67 -4.35 3.44 -1.61
N SER A 68 -3.21 3.16 -2.24
CA SER A 68 -3.07 3.17 -3.69
C SER A 68 -3.81 1.99 -4.32
N HIS A 69 -3.81 0.82 -3.69
CA HIS A 69 -4.67 -0.31 -4.09
C HIS A 69 -6.15 0.07 -4.03
N ILE A 70 -6.63 0.55 -2.86
CA ILE A 70 -8.04 0.96 -2.70
C ILE A 70 -8.42 2.04 -3.74
N SER A 71 -7.56 3.03 -3.96
CA SER A 71 -7.81 4.09 -4.93
C SER A 71 -7.98 3.57 -6.35
N GLN A 72 -7.23 2.54 -6.75
CA GLN A 72 -7.31 1.95 -8.08
C GLN A 72 -8.59 1.13 -8.22
N ASP A 73 -8.92 0.33 -7.20
CA ASP A 73 -10.14 -0.49 -7.15
C ASP A 73 -11.42 0.33 -7.27
N LEU A 74 -11.45 1.53 -6.67
CA LEU A 74 -12.61 2.43 -6.78
C LEU A 74 -12.86 2.94 -8.19
N GLY A 75 -11.84 2.92 -9.06
CA GLY A 75 -11.97 3.24 -10.47
C GLY A 75 -12.63 2.14 -11.29
N LEU A 76 -12.70 0.92 -10.76
CA LEU A 76 -13.25 -0.24 -11.45
C LEU A 76 -14.78 -0.30 -11.29
N THR A 77 -15.48 -0.49 -12.40
CA THR A 77 -16.91 -0.82 -12.39
C THR A 77 -17.12 -2.31 -12.09
N GLY A 78 -18.32 -2.71 -11.62
CA GLY A 78 -18.55 -4.07 -11.08
C GLY A 78 -18.23 -5.26 -12.01
N LEU A 79 -18.13 -5.07 -13.32
CA LEU A 79 -17.62 -6.10 -14.23
C LEU A 79 -16.09 -6.10 -14.28
N GLU A 80 -15.46 -4.92 -14.28
CA GLU A 80 -14.01 -4.74 -14.25
C GLU A 80 -13.44 -5.32 -12.95
N ALA A 81 -14.00 -4.98 -11.79
CA ALA A 81 -13.56 -5.52 -10.50
C ALA A 81 -13.63 -7.06 -10.42
N ARG A 82 -14.61 -7.69 -11.10
CA ARG A 82 -14.72 -9.16 -11.18
C ARG A 82 -13.68 -9.78 -12.09
N VAL A 83 -13.38 -9.14 -13.21
CA VAL A 83 -12.34 -9.59 -14.14
C VAL A 83 -10.97 -9.42 -13.48
N ASP A 84 -10.76 -8.30 -12.80
CA ASP A 84 -9.50 -7.98 -12.13
C ASP A 84 -9.21 -8.94 -10.98
N GLY A 85 -10.19 -9.19 -10.09
CA GLY A 85 -10.06 -10.22 -9.06
C GLY A 85 -9.79 -11.62 -9.63
N PHE A 86 -10.44 -12.00 -10.73
CA PHE A 86 -10.16 -13.27 -11.41
C PHE A 86 -8.73 -13.32 -11.98
N LEU A 87 -8.23 -12.22 -12.54
CA LEU A 87 -6.89 -12.16 -13.10
C LEU A 87 -5.81 -12.20 -12.01
N ASN A 88 -5.99 -11.47 -10.92
CA ASN A 88 -5.07 -11.48 -9.77
C ASN A 88 -5.00 -12.86 -9.10
N GLU A 89 -6.13 -13.56 -8.94
CA GLU A 89 -6.14 -14.91 -8.35
C GLU A 89 -5.49 -15.98 -9.23
N ASN A 90 -5.50 -15.81 -10.56
CA ASN A 90 -5.12 -16.87 -11.51
C ASN A 90 -3.81 -16.62 -12.26
N PHE A 91 -3.28 -15.39 -12.25
CA PHE A 91 -2.10 -15.01 -13.02
C PHE A 91 -1.13 -14.15 -12.19
N SER A 92 -0.04 -14.75 -11.72
CA SER A 92 1.00 -14.06 -10.93
C SER A 92 1.58 -12.80 -11.59
N ARG A 93 1.58 -12.75 -12.93
CA ARG A 93 2.02 -11.56 -13.68
C ARG A 93 1.07 -10.36 -13.49
N TYR A 94 -0.21 -10.59 -13.26
CA TYR A 94 -1.18 -9.53 -12.97
C TYR A 94 -0.98 -9.02 -11.54
N SER A 95 -0.82 -9.91 -10.56
CA SER A 95 -0.40 -9.54 -9.18
C SER A 95 0.81 -8.61 -9.17
N LEU A 96 1.88 -8.97 -9.89
CA LEU A 96 3.08 -8.12 -9.96
C LEU A 96 2.83 -6.75 -10.63
N LEU A 97 1.96 -6.68 -11.64
CA LEU A 97 1.65 -5.40 -12.28
C LEU A 97 0.82 -4.50 -11.36
N ASP A 98 -0.08 -5.09 -10.58
CA ASP A 98 -0.92 -4.40 -9.62
C ASP A 98 -0.09 -3.78 -8.49
N GLU A 99 0.78 -4.58 -7.87
CA GLU A 99 1.73 -4.11 -6.85
C GLU A 99 2.62 -2.97 -7.36
N ARG A 100 3.11 -3.09 -8.59
CA ARG A 100 3.91 -2.03 -9.23
C ARG A 100 3.10 -0.77 -9.52
N ASN A 101 1.82 -0.90 -9.87
CA ASN A 101 0.95 0.26 -10.11
C ASN A 101 0.58 0.95 -8.80
N ALA A 102 0.39 0.21 -7.70
CA ALA A 102 0.23 0.77 -6.37
C ALA A 102 1.45 1.59 -5.96
N ASP A 103 2.66 1.04 -6.14
CA ASP A 103 3.90 1.75 -5.86
C ASP A 103 4.05 3.02 -6.71
N LEU A 104 3.83 2.93 -8.02
CA LEU A 104 3.86 4.09 -8.92
C LEU A 104 2.83 5.15 -8.52
N THR A 105 1.62 4.74 -8.13
CA THR A 105 0.58 5.64 -7.64
C THR A 105 1.05 6.36 -6.39
N ALA A 106 1.61 5.65 -5.41
CA ALA A 106 2.17 6.26 -4.20
C ALA A 106 3.28 7.28 -4.53
N VAL A 107 4.17 6.98 -5.50
CA VAL A 107 5.17 7.94 -5.98
C VAL A 107 4.50 9.19 -6.58
N ILE A 108 3.54 9.02 -7.50
CA ILE A 108 2.83 10.12 -8.17
C ILE A 108 2.08 11.00 -7.15
N ARG A 109 1.54 10.40 -6.09
CA ARG A 109 0.85 11.10 -4.98
C ARG A 109 1.81 11.80 -4.00
N GLY A 110 3.11 11.77 -4.27
CA GLY A 110 4.14 12.51 -3.52
C GLY A 110 4.80 11.74 -2.37
N TYR A 111 4.56 10.43 -2.26
CA TYR A 111 5.07 9.61 -1.16
C TYR A 111 6.23 8.69 -1.52
N GLY A 112 6.87 8.89 -2.67
CA GLY A 112 7.95 8.00 -3.11
C GLY A 112 9.13 7.91 -2.13
N MET A 113 9.43 8.97 -1.36
CA MET A 113 10.44 8.90 -0.30
C MET A 113 10.04 7.98 0.86
N ASN A 114 8.76 7.98 1.25
CA ASN A 114 8.23 7.07 2.27
C ASN A 114 8.24 5.63 1.77
N LEU A 115 7.86 5.42 0.50
CA LEU A 115 7.92 4.12 -0.14
C LEU A 115 9.37 3.57 -0.23
N LEU A 116 10.34 4.42 -0.60
CA LEU A 116 11.75 4.04 -0.60
C LEU A 116 12.25 3.64 0.80
N LYS A 117 11.80 4.34 1.85
CA LYS A 117 12.12 3.98 3.24
C LYS A 117 11.49 2.64 3.63
N LEU A 118 10.25 2.37 3.22
CA LEU A 118 9.61 1.08 3.40
C LEU A 118 10.44 -0.02 2.72
N MET A 119 10.75 0.11 1.43
CA MET A 119 11.44 -0.94 0.69
C MET A 119 12.84 -1.24 1.26
N ARG A 120 13.60 -0.20 1.64
CA ARG A 120 14.88 -0.39 2.34
C ARG A 120 14.71 -1.04 3.72
N TYR A 121 13.63 -0.72 4.42
CA TYR A 121 13.31 -1.37 5.69
C TYR A 121 13.00 -2.85 5.48
N LEU A 122 12.23 -3.20 4.44
CA LEU A 122 11.90 -4.57 4.09
C LEU A 122 13.13 -5.38 3.69
N GLU A 123 13.96 -4.88 2.75
CA GLU A 123 15.20 -5.55 2.33
C GLU A 123 16.15 -5.83 3.51
N LYS A 124 16.22 -4.89 4.46
CA LYS A 124 17.11 -4.99 5.62
C LYS A 124 16.61 -6.00 6.66
N ASN A 125 15.32 -5.96 6.98
CA ASN A 125 14.76 -6.73 8.10
C ASN A 125 14.16 -8.08 7.67
N TYR A 126 13.79 -8.21 6.40
CA TYR A 126 13.14 -9.40 5.82
C TYR A 126 13.79 -9.79 4.48
N PRO A 127 15.10 -10.10 4.45
CA PRO A 127 15.85 -10.32 3.21
C PRO A 127 15.41 -11.56 2.40
N SER A 128 14.63 -12.46 3.01
CA SER A 128 14.06 -13.63 2.34
C SER A 128 12.68 -13.36 1.72
N TYR A 129 12.10 -12.19 1.98
CA TYR A 129 10.82 -11.78 1.42
C TYR A 129 11.08 -11.17 0.02
N GLU A 130 10.55 -11.80 -1.02
CA GLU A 130 10.54 -11.21 -2.34
C GLU A 130 9.46 -10.13 -2.37
N THR A 131 9.87 -8.85 -2.33
CA THR A 131 8.93 -7.74 -2.47
C THR A 131 8.36 -7.74 -3.87
N GLU A 132 7.07 -8.02 -4.00
CA GLU A 132 6.33 -7.76 -5.22
C GLU A 132 6.10 -6.24 -5.33
N GLY A 133 6.56 -5.60 -6.41
CA GLY A 133 6.53 -4.14 -6.54
C GLY A 133 7.72 -3.50 -7.27
N LEU A 134 7.97 -2.22 -7.00
CA LEU A 134 9.17 -1.50 -7.44
C LEU A 134 10.34 -1.77 -6.48
N SER A 135 11.49 -2.13 -7.04
CA SER A 135 12.72 -2.30 -6.25
C SER A 135 13.26 -0.95 -5.72
N VAL A 136 14.12 -1.02 -4.69
CA VAL A 136 14.84 0.15 -4.16
C VAL A 136 15.56 0.92 -5.26
N SER A 137 16.25 0.22 -6.16
CA SER A 137 16.96 0.84 -7.29
C SER A 137 16.03 1.53 -8.28
N GLU A 138 14.86 0.96 -8.56
CA GLU A 138 13.86 1.60 -9.43
C GLU A 138 13.28 2.87 -8.78
N LEU A 139 12.99 2.82 -7.48
CA LEU A 139 12.53 3.98 -6.73
C LEU A 139 13.57 5.10 -6.68
N GLU A 140 14.84 4.78 -6.44
CA GLU A 140 15.94 5.75 -6.47
C GLU A 140 16.04 6.45 -7.83
N ILE A 141 15.93 5.70 -8.93
CA ILE A 141 15.93 6.27 -10.29
C ILE A 141 14.73 7.19 -10.50
N LEU A 142 13.52 6.75 -10.12
CA LEU A 142 12.30 7.55 -10.26
C LEU A 142 12.35 8.84 -9.44
N LEU A 143 13.00 8.80 -8.28
CA LEU A 143 13.15 9.93 -7.36
C LEU A 143 14.35 10.82 -7.68
N GLY A 144 15.19 10.45 -8.65
CA GLY A 144 16.40 11.20 -9.00
C GLY A 144 17.47 11.18 -7.91
N ILE A 145 17.54 10.10 -7.12
CA ILE A 145 18.52 9.88 -6.06
C ILE A 145 19.64 9.01 -6.65
N HIS A 146 20.87 9.50 -6.60
CA HIS A 146 22.07 8.83 -7.09
C HIS A 146 23.11 8.69 -5.98
#